data_AF-C3Z0M4-F1
#
_entry.id   AF-C3Z0M4-F1
#
_cell.length_a   1.000
_cell.length_b   1.000
_cell.length_c   1.000
_cell.angle_alpha   90.00
_cell.angle_beta   90.00
_cell.angle_gamma   90.00
#
_symmetry.space_group_name_H-M   'P 1'
#
loop_
_entity.id
_entity.type
_entity.pdbx_description
1 polymer ?
#
loop_
_entity_poly.entity_id
_entity_poly.type
_entity_poly.pdbx_seq_one_letter_code
_entity_poly.pdbx_strand_id
1 'polypeptide(L)'
;MFNTTSHGSNIIIEYGNSVARSKNSQSDGIVFSDRPIEIEERVHMSLVFARRKTCKGGETMSVGFTSEDPNSIVNLPSLCHPDLSQRNGFWLNPIPDKFVRQENVVSFWATTEGHVLYAINGVRRGLLFSGVDTGTPLWAIIDIHGRAIGVQIVGKT
;
A
#
# COMPACT_ATOMS: atom_id res chain seq x y z
N MET A 1 -5.06 8.43 7.12
CA MET A 1 -5.31 7.22 7.96
C MET A 1 -5.76 6.10 7.03
N PHE A 2 -6.13 4.92 7.54
CA PHE A 2 -6.72 3.84 6.73
C PHE A 2 -8.25 3.94 6.68
N ASN A 3 -8.83 3.63 5.52
CA ASN A 3 -10.28 3.52 5.34
C ASN A 3 -10.84 2.32 6.12
N THR A 4 -11.88 2.54 6.95
CA THR A 4 -12.44 1.50 7.83
C THR A 4 -13.57 0.68 7.24
N THR A 5 -14.10 1.07 6.09
CA THR A 5 -15.28 0.45 5.45
C THR A 5 -14.90 -0.47 4.30
N SER A 6 -13.82 -0.15 3.59
CA SER A 6 -13.32 -0.88 2.44
C SER A 6 -11.88 -1.33 2.68
N HIS A 7 -11.73 -2.59 3.06
CA HIS A 7 -10.45 -3.28 3.20
C HIS A 7 -10.66 -4.80 3.11
N GLY A 8 -9.57 -5.54 2.92
CA GLY A 8 -9.62 -7.00 2.83
C GLY A 8 -10.15 -7.66 4.12
N SER A 9 -10.75 -8.84 3.97
CA SER A 9 -11.40 -9.59 5.06
C SER A 9 -10.44 -10.07 6.16
N ASN A 10 -9.15 -10.22 5.81
CA ASN A 10 -8.09 -10.59 6.74
C ASN A 10 -7.45 -9.38 7.42
N ILE A 11 -7.88 -8.16 7.13
CA ILE A 11 -7.38 -6.95 7.76
C ILE A 11 -8.17 -6.62 9.02
N ILE A 12 -7.44 -6.17 10.04
CA ILE A 12 -7.96 -5.49 11.22
C ILE A 12 -7.33 -4.09 11.23
N ILE A 13 -8.18 -3.06 11.31
CA ILE A 13 -7.74 -1.68 11.46
C ILE A 13 -7.78 -1.29 12.93
N GLU A 14 -6.67 -0.77 13.44
CA GLU A 14 -6.41 -0.55 14.85
C GLU A 14 -5.85 0.86 15.10
N TYR A 15 -5.72 1.23 16.38
CA TYR A 15 -5.08 2.48 16.83
C TYR A 15 -5.63 3.73 16.15
N GLY A 16 -6.95 3.92 16.25
CA GLY A 16 -7.65 5.07 15.70
C GLY A 16 -7.65 5.13 14.18
N ASN A 17 -7.43 4.01 13.49
CA ASN A 17 -7.32 3.86 12.03
C ASN A 17 -5.93 4.12 11.45
N SER A 18 -4.90 4.23 12.29
CA SER A 18 -3.54 4.47 11.81
C SER A 18 -2.79 3.18 11.46
N VAL A 19 -3.22 2.03 11.99
CA VAL A 19 -2.56 0.73 11.81
C VAL A 19 -3.50 -0.24 11.09
N ALA A 20 -2.97 -0.94 10.09
CA ALA A 20 -3.63 -2.06 9.44
C ALA A 20 -2.81 -3.33 9.69
N ARG A 21 -3.46 -4.39 10.17
CA ARG A 21 -2.83 -5.67 10.51
C ARG A 21 -3.55 -6.83 9.83
N SER A 22 -2.80 -7.64 9.09
CA SER A 22 -3.28 -8.88 8.50
C SER A 22 -3.31 -10.02 9.52
N LYS A 23 -4.39 -10.80 9.52
CA LYS A 23 -4.58 -11.98 10.39
C LYS A 23 -3.67 -13.16 9.98
N ASN A 24 -3.47 -13.37 8.69
CA ASN A 24 -2.73 -14.54 8.15
C ASN A 24 -1.54 -14.15 7.24
N SER A 25 -1.48 -12.92 6.72
CA SER A 25 -0.49 -12.42 5.75
C SER A 25 -0.40 -13.27 4.47
N GLN A 26 -1.50 -13.91 4.06
CA GLN A 26 -1.54 -14.80 2.90
C GLN A 26 -2.49 -14.30 1.81
N SER A 27 -3.64 -13.75 2.18
CA SER A 27 -4.65 -13.26 1.25
C SER A 27 -5.45 -12.13 1.89
N ASP A 28 -6.23 -11.43 1.08
CA ASP A 28 -7.19 -10.41 1.49
C ASP A 28 -6.53 -9.32 2.34
N GLY A 29 -5.34 -8.88 1.90
CA GLY A 29 -4.46 -7.94 2.61
C GLY A 29 -4.62 -6.48 2.19
N ILE A 30 -5.56 -6.18 1.30
CA ILE A 30 -5.70 -4.86 0.68
C ILE A 30 -6.26 -3.84 1.66
N VAL A 31 -5.64 -2.66 1.71
CA VAL A 31 -6.11 -1.48 2.46
C VAL A 31 -5.92 -0.22 1.64
N PHE A 32 -6.71 0.80 1.98
CA PHE A 32 -6.69 2.09 1.30
C PHE A 32 -6.49 3.25 2.29
N SER A 33 -6.01 4.40 1.81
CA SER A 33 -6.14 5.65 2.56
C SER A 33 -7.62 6.02 2.75
N ASP A 34 -7.91 6.70 3.85
CA ASP A 34 -9.25 7.23 4.15
C ASP A 34 -9.64 8.48 3.35
N ARG A 35 -8.65 9.13 2.73
CA ARG A 35 -8.83 10.30 1.87
C ARG A 35 -8.01 10.20 0.58
N PRO A 36 -8.35 11.00 -0.44
CA PRO A 36 -7.47 11.22 -1.58
C PRO A 36 -6.12 11.79 -1.12
N ILE A 37 -5.05 11.41 -1.80
CA ILE A 37 -3.67 11.86 -1.64
C ILE A 37 -3.38 12.87 -2.76
N GLU A 38 -2.82 14.02 -2.40
CA GLU A 38 -2.46 15.02 -3.40
C GLU A 38 -1.23 14.59 -4.21
N ILE A 39 -1.10 15.10 -5.43
CA ILE A 39 0.11 14.89 -6.24
C ILE A 39 1.31 15.52 -5.51
N GLU A 40 2.46 14.83 -5.53
CA GLU A 40 3.66 15.11 -4.73
C GLU A 40 3.53 14.89 -3.21
N GLU A 41 2.33 14.57 -2.69
CA GLU A 41 2.14 14.22 -1.28
C GLU A 41 2.75 12.85 -0.99
N ARG A 42 3.56 12.79 0.08
CA ARG A 42 4.22 11.55 0.49
C ARG A 42 3.37 10.76 1.47
N VAL A 43 3.00 9.56 1.07
CA VAL A 43 2.43 8.56 1.96
C VAL A 43 3.59 7.89 2.70
N HIS A 44 3.67 8.10 4.01
CA HIS A 44 4.68 7.47 4.85
C HIS A 44 4.07 6.29 5.61
N MET A 45 4.65 5.12 5.43
CA MET A 45 4.17 3.87 5.99
C MET A 45 5.29 3.16 6.74
N SER A 46 5.13 3.00 8.06
CA SER A 46 6.03 2.21 8.91
C SER A 46 5.61 0.75 8.95
N LEU A 47 6.58 -0.16 8.90
CA LEU A 47 6.37 -1.59 9.08
C LEU A 47 6.41 -1.94 10.58
N VAL A 48 5.23 -2.07 11.18
CA VAL A 48 5.11 -2.33 12.62
C VAL A 48 5.24 -3.82 12.98
N PHE A 49 4.82 -4.72 12.08
CA PHE A 49 4.99 -6.16 12.27
C PHE A 49 5.44 -6.82 10.97
N ALA A 50 6.57 -7.54 11.01
CA ALA A 50 7.10 -8.29 9.86
C ALA A 50 7.72 -9.62 10.28
N ARG A 51 7.56 -10.66 9.45
CA ARG A 51 8.20 -11.97 9.66
C ARG A 51 9.72 -11.88 9.42
N ARG A 52 10.50 -12.54 10.28
CA ARG A 52 11.97 -12.63 10.14
C ARG A 52 12.42 -13.41 8.91
N LYS A 53 11.67 -14.44 8.52
CA LYS A 53 11.95 -15.28 7.34
C LYS A 53 10.98 -14.93 6.22
N THR A 54 11.47 -14.97 4.99
CA THR A 54 10.65 -14.91 3.77
C THR A 54 9.61 -16.03 3.77
N CYS A 55 8.40 -15.71 3.33
CA CYS A 55 7.40 -16.72 3.00
C CYS A 55 7.87 -17.48 1.75
N LYS A 56 7.52 -18.77 1.63
CA LYS A 56 7.78 -19.54 0.40
C LYS A 56 7.07 -18.82 -0.75
N GLY A 57 7.79 -18.47 -1.82
CA GLY A 57 7.22 -17.81 -3.01
C GLY A 57 7.81 -16.43 -3.35
N GLY A 58 8.60 -15.81 -2.46
CA GLY A 58 9.26 -14.52 -2.76
C GLY A 58 8.30 -13.32 -2.85
N GLU A 59 7.03 -13.52 -2.51
CA GLU A 59 5.99 -12.50 -2.49
C GLU A 59 6.26 -11.46 -1.40
N THR A 60 6.06 -10.20 -1.77
CA THR A 60 6.42 -9.04 -0.95
C THR A 60 5.33 -8.00 -1.12
N MET A 61 5.01 -7.29 -0.04
CA MET A 61 3.96 -6.30 -0.05
C MET A 61 4.05 -5.33 -1.24
N SER A 62 2.90 -4.91 -1.74
CA SER A 62 2.80 -3.93 -2.83
C SER A 62 2.22 -2.62 -2.32
N VAL A 63 2.63 -1.53 -2.96
CA VAL A 63 2.08 -0.19 -2.72
C VAL A 63 1.77 0.50 -4.04
N GLY A 64 0.87 1.46 -3.99
CA GLY A 64 0.63 2.36 -5.09
C GLY A 64 -0.62 3.19 -4.90
N PHE A 65 -1.34 3.43 -5.99
CA PHE A 65 -2.49 4.32 -6.03
C PHE A 65 -3.68 3.71 -6.77
N THR A 66 -4.87 4.19 -6.45
CA THR A 66 -6.08 3.93 -7.21
C THR A 66 -6.85 5.23 -7.44
N SER A 67 -7.52 5.36 -8.58
CA SER A 67 -8.44 6.47 -8.87
C SER A 67 -9.90 6.14 -8.50
N GLU A 68 -10.15 4.92 -8.02
CA GLU A 68 -11.47 4.49 -7.56
C GLU A 68 -11.64 4.88 -6.09
N ASP A 69 -12.77 5.51 -5.74
CA ASP A 69 -13.08 5.79 -4.33
C ASP A 69 -13.18 4.46 -3.57
N PRO A 70 -12.38 4.25 -2.50
CA PRO A 70 -12.44 3.01 -1.73
C PRO A 70 -13.85 2.64 -1.27
N ASN A 71 -14.70 3.62 -0.97
CA ASN A 71 -16.07 3.38 -0.53
C ASN A 71 -17.01 2.90 -1.65
N SER A 72 -16.66 3.11 -2.92
CA SER A 72 -17.41 2.59 -4.06
C SER A 72 -16.92 1.23 -4.55
N ILE A 73 -15.76 0.75 -4.07
CA ILE A 73 -15.22 -0.55 -4.46
C ILE A 73 -16.03 -1.65 -3.78
N VAL A 74 -16.74 -2.45 -4.57
CA VAL A 74 -17.47 -3.64 -4.12
C VAL A 74 -16.65 -4.89 -4.48
N ASN A 75 -16.58 -5.85 -3.57
CA ASN A 75 -15.87 -7.13 -3.73
C ASN A 75 -14.37 -6.98 -4.05
N LEU A 76 -13.57 -6.65 -3.03
CA LEU A 76 -12.11 -6.70 -3.16
C LEU A 76 -11.64 -8.13 -3.47
N PRO A 77 -10.72 -8.30 -4.43
CA PRO A 77 -10.13 -9.60 -4.70
C PRO A 77 -9.26 -10.06 -3.53
N SER A 78 -9.01 -11.36 -3.46
CA SER A 78 -8.16 -11.93 -2.42
C SER A 78 -6.67 -11.65 -2.63
N LEU A 79 -6.26 -11.32 -3.85
CA LEU A 79 -4.89 -10.99 -4.20
C LEU A 79 -4.85 -9.72 -5.07
N CYS A 80 -3.83 -8.89 -4.88
CA CYS A 80 -3.64 -7.71 -5.72
C CYS A 80 -3.08 -8.05 -7.11
N HIS A 81 -2.25 -9.08 -7.22
CA HIS A 81 -1.64 -9.52 -8.47
C HIS A 81 -2.15 -10.92 -8.86
N PRO A 82 -2.57 -11.12 -10.13
CA PRO A 82 -2.67 -10.12 -11.21
C PRO A 82 -3.90 -9.18 -11.09
N ASP A 83 -4.91 -9.54 -10.29
CA ASP A 83 -6.28 -9.03 -10.39
C ASP A 83 -6.44 -7.50 -10.37
N LEU A 84 -5.97 -6.82 -9.31
CA LEU A 84 -6.08 -5.36 -9.23
C LEU A 84 -5.08 -4.66 -10.15
N SER A 85 -3.85 -5.18 -10.28
CA SER A 85 -2.84 -4.53 -11.12
C SER A 85 -3.16 -4.48 -12.62
N GLN A 86 -4.11 -5.30 -13.08
CA GLN A 86 -4.58 -5.31 -14.47
C GLN A 86 -5.89 -4.54 -14.66
N ARG A 87 -6.53 -4.09 -13.57
CA ARG A 87 -7.77 -3.33 -13.63
C ARG A 87 -7.45 -1.85 -13.82
N ASN A 88 -8.14 -1.22 -14.77
CA ASN A 88 -8.04 0.22 -14.98
C ASN A 88 -8.35 0.98 -13.67
N GLY A 89 -7.59 2.03 -13.40
CA GLY A 89 -7.72 2.82 -12.18
C GLY A 89 -6.99 2.24 -10.97
N PHE A 90 -6.16 1.22 -11.13
CA PHE A 90 -5.30 0.66 -10.07
C PHE A 90 -3.87 0.55 -10.56
N TRP A 91 -2.92 1.03 -9.77
CA TRP A 91 -1.51 0.96 -10.08
C TRP A 91 -0.74 0.59 -8.82
N LEU A 92 -0.15 -0.61 -8.79
CA LEU A 92 0.63 -1.10 -7.64
C LEU A 92 1.83 -1.88 -8.12
N ASN A 93 2.94 -1.73 -7.39
CA ASN A 93 4.13 -2.57 -7.57
C ASN A 93 4.66 -3.07 -6.22
N PRO A 94 5.35 -4.23 -6.24
CA PRO A 94 6.00 -4.78 -5.06
C PRO A 94 7.13 -3.89 -4.54
N ILE A 95 7.21 -3.74 -3.21
CA ILE A 95 8.39 -3.21 -2.53
C ILE A 95 9.45 -4.32 -2.44
N PRO A 96 10.73 -4.08 -2.80
CA PRO A 96 11.76 -5.12 -2.71
C PRO A 96 11.84 -5.76 -1.31
N ASP A 97 11.80 -7.09 -1.24
CA ASP A 97 11.70 -7.87 0.03
C ASP A 97 12.71 -7.45 1.10
N LYS A 98 13.93 -7.07 0.68
CA LYS A 98 15.00 -6.60 1.58
C LYS A 98 14.60 -5.37 2.42
N PHE A 99 13.60 -4.61 1.99
CA PHE A 99 13.07 -3.44 2.68
C PHE A 99 11.83 -3.75 3.52
N VAL A 100 11.20 -4.93 3.37
CA VAL A 100 10.08 -5.37 4.21
C VAL A 100 10.60 -5.89 5.54
N ARG A 101 11.01 -4.96 6.39
CA ARG A 101 11.55 -5.20 7.73
C ARG A 101 10.86 -4.32 8.75
N GLN A 102 10.69 -4.84 9.95
CA GLN A 102 10.14 -4.08 11.06
C GLN A 102 10.94 -2.78 11.24
N GLU A 103 10.25 -1.69 11.60
CA GLU A 103 10.79 -0.33 11.81
C GLU A 103 11.21 0.42 10.54
N ASN A 104 11.30 -0.25 9.38
CA ASN A 104 11.48 0.50 8.13
C ASN A 104 10.25 1.35 7.83
N VAL A 105 10.50 2.56 7.36
CA VAL A 105 9.50 3.47 6.81
C VAL A 105 9.63 3.48 5.30
N VAL A 106 8.62 2.95 4.63
CA VAL A 106 8.42 3.07 3.18
C VAL A 106 7.67 4.37 2.94
N SER A 107 8.22 5.24 2.11
CA SER A 107 7.52 6.44 1.64
C SER A 107 7.35 6.38 0.15
N PHE A 108 6.16 6.69 -0.36
CA PHE A 108 5.89 6.72 -1.80
C PHE A 108 4.98 7.90 -2.15
N TRP A 109 5.12 8.40 -3.37
CA TRP A 109 4.33 9.53 -3.87
C TRP A 109 4.22 9.47 -5.40
N ALA A 110 3.10 9.97 -5.91
CA ALA A 110 2.92 10.21 -7.33
C ALA A 110 3.48 11.59 -7.70
N THR A 111 4.14 11.68 -8.84
CA THR A 111 4.64 12.93 -9.41
C THR A 111 3.67 13.51 -10.41
N THR A 112 3.85 14.78 -10.79
CA THR A 112 3.09 15.42 -11.86
C THR A 112 3.18 14.70 -13.21
N GLU A 113 4.25 13.95 -13.47
CA GLU A 113 4.42 13.18 -14.70
C GLU A 113 3.77 11.78 -14.65
N GLY A 114 3.05 11.44 -13.56
CA GLY A 114 2.47 10.12 -13.37
C GLY A 114 3.50 9.04 -13.02
N HIS A 115 4.70 9.43 -12.58
CA HIS A 115 5.67 8.52 -11.97
C HIS A 115 5.37 8.31 -10.50
N VAL A 116 5.48 7.08 -10.02
CA VAL A 116 5.50 6.77 -8.59
C VAL A 116 6.93 6.57 -8.15
N LEU A 117 7.37 7.42 -7.22
CA LEU A 117 8.68 7.35 -6.61
C LEU A 117 8.59 6.77 -5.21
N TYR A 118 9.69 6.19 -4.73
CA TYR A 118 9.75 5.69 -3.36
C TYR A 118 11.07 6.01 -2.64
N ALA A 119 11.00 6.03 -1.32
CA ALA A 119 12.10 6.21 -0.39
C ALA A 119 11.99 5.18 0.75
N ILE A 120 13.13 4.81 1.32
CA ILE A 120 13.21 3.93 2.49
C ILE A 120 13.98 4.66 3.57
N ASN A 121 13.35 4.87 4.73
CA ASN A 121 13.93 5.58 5.87
C ASN A 121 14.44 6.98 5.47
N GLY A 122 13.64 7.72 4.71
CA GLY A 122 13.97 9.05 4.19
C GLY A 122 14.95 9.08 3.02
N VAL A 123 15.60 7.96 2.67
CA VAL A 123 16.54 7.88 1.54
C VAL A 123 15.80 7.52 0.26
N ARG A 124 15.76 8.45 -0.71
CA ARG A 124 15.15 8.23 -2.03
C ARG A 124 15.81 7.04 -2.74
N ARG A 125 14.98 6.11 -3.21
CA ARG A 125 15.42 4.93 -3.96
C ARG A 125 15.20 5.05 -5.46
N GLY A 126 14.24 5.87 -5.89
CA GLY A 126 14.02 6.19 -7.29
C GLY A 126 12.60 5.85 -7.75
N LEU A 127 12.47 5.53 -9.04
CA LEU A 127 11.23 5.14 -9.69
C LEU A 127 10.78 3.75 -9.24
N LEU A 128 9.51 3.63 -8.85
CA LEU A 128 8.84 2.37 -8.57
C LEU A 128 8.07 1.88 -9.81
N PHE A 129 7.27 2.75 -10.43
CA PHE A 129 6.59 2.56 -11.73
C PHE A 129 6.09 3.89 -12.29
N SER A 130 5.57 3.85 -13.52
CA SER A 130 5.02 4.99 -14.25
C SER A 130 3.62 4.69 -14.77
N GLY A 131 2.91 5.72 -15.24
CA GLY A 131 1.63 5.58 -15.93
C GLY A 131 0.40 5.75 -15.03
N VAL A 132 0.58 6.35 -13.84
CA VAL A 132 -0.54 6.76 -12.99
C VAL A 132 -1.24 7.95 -13.64
N ASP A 133 -2.58 7.89 -13.71
CA ASP A 133 -3.39 9.03 -14.14
C ASP A 133 -3.49 10.05 -13.00
N THR A 134 -2.91 11.23 -13.21
CA THR A 134 -2.91 12.32 -12.23
C THR A 134 -4.02 13.34 -12.46
N GLY A 135 -4.91 13.09 -13.44
CA GLY A 135 -6.06 13.95 -13.73
C GLY A 135 -7.26 13.71 -12.81
N THR A 136 -7.20 12.70 -11.95
CA THR A 136 -8.28 12.31 -11.04
C THR A 136 -7.79 12.21 -9.59
N PRO A 137 -8.69 12.29 -8.59
CA PRO A 137 -8.31 12.02 -7.20
C PRO A 137 -7.72 10.62 -7.04
N LEU A 138 -6.63 10.51 -6.30
CA LEU A 138 -5.93 9.24 -6.07
C LEU A 138 -5.99 8.85 -4.60
N TRP A 139 -6.26 7.59 -4.28
CA TRP A 139 -6.12 7.04 -2.94
C TRP A 139 -4.88 6.15 -2.88
N ALA A 140 -4.19 6.16 -1.75
CA ALA A 140 -3.14 5.19 -1.50
C ALA A 140 -3.75 3.81 -1.38
N ILE A 141 -3.13 2.81 -1.99
CA ILE A 141 -3.49 1.40 -1.84
C ILE A 141 -2.25 0.61 -1.44
N ILE A 142 -2.42 -0.27 -0.46
CA ILE A 142 -1.38 -1.15 0.06
C ILE A 142 -1.93 -2.57 0.11
N ASP A 143 -1.17 -3.54 -0.37
CA ASP A 143 -1.48 -4.96 -0.21
C ASP A 143 -0.53 -5.60 0.80
N ILE A 144 -1.07 -5.92 1.99
CA ILE A 144 -0.34 -6.49 3.12
C ILE A 144 -0.30 -8.02 2.98
N HIS A 145 0.76 -8.52 2.36
CA HIS A 145 0.99 -9.95 2.21
C HIS A 145 2.48 -10.31 2.39
N GLY A 146 2.77 -11.62 2.30
CA GLY A 146 4.13 -12.15 2.39
C GLY A 146 4.72 -11.96 3.79
N ARG A 147 5.81 -11.19 3.90
CA ARG A 147 6.47 -10.92 5.19
C ARG A 147 5.79 -9.85 6.01
N ALA A 148 5.05 -8.94 5.38
CA ALA A 148 4.37 -7.87 6.09
C ALA A 148 3.16 -8.44 6.84
N ILE A 149 3.09 -8.15 8.14
CA ILE A 149 1.94 -8.51 8.99
C ILE A 149 1.16 -7.26 9.36
N GLY A 150 1.83 -6.15 9.63
CA GLY A 150 1.16 -4.91 9.98
C GLY A 150 1.95 -3.69 9.54
N VAL A 151 1.21 -2.68 9.12
CA VAL A 151 1.71 -1.40 8.63
C VAL A 151 0.99 -0.26 9.34
N GLN A 152 1.66 0.88 9.46
CA GLN A 152 1.11 2.09 10.07
C GLN A 152 1.35 3.27 9.16
N ILE A 153 0.31 4.06 8.86
CA ILE A 153 0.50 5.39 8.26
C ILE A 153 1.05 6.32 9.35
N VAL A 154 2.21 6.92 9.09
CA VAL A 154 2.92 7.77 10.05
C VAL A 154 3.08 9.19 9.52
N GLY A 155 2.98 10.20 10.41
CA GLY A 155 3.08 11.61 10.05
C GLY A 155 1.76 12.22 9.57
N LYS A 156 1.77 13.55 9.36
CA LYS A 156 0.67 14.22 8.67
C LYS A 156 0.81 13.91 7.19
N THR A 157 -0.06 13.03 6.70
CA THR A 157 -0.56 13.13 5.33
C THR A 157 -1.25 14.48 5.22
#